data_AF-A0A661YKT4-F1
#
_entry.id   AF-A0A661YKT4-F1
#
_cell.length_a   1.000
_cell.length_b   1.000
_cell.length_c   1.000
_cell.angle_alpha   90.00
_cell.angle_beta   90.00
_cell.angle_gamma   90.00
#
_symmetry.space_group_name_H-M   'P 1'
#
loop_
_entity.id
_entity.type
_entity.pdbx_description
1 polymer ?
#
loop_
_entity_poly.entity_id
_entity_poly.type
_entity_poly.pdbx_seq_one_letter_code
_entity_poly.pdbx_strand_id
1 'polypeptide(L)'
;MRSFKNKSGTINLAVLFLCMVFTVQSCHQTTPVKPSAEVLKHYRQFTGFTDPGEYSYLYKNLPESTEEVCNLIKKQLIHPFEARQMKDILPEGCLMEDEVLPVVSQMLEKLIERDSGGLTMDRKPENRLVVGCYHHSLLLVSILRSQGIPVRMRAGFARYFEEQANVRFGHVICEVWDTDKEQWIMVDPDRNFVNVSSNQFKSSSHAWINFRNSQLPDVDYTSSIGEGAQAFLYILLLDQAFVLSDERNYWHSPAFLFTDDFSVDNLTADQLQVIDQIAELMQKPEYHLDKLRRLYDSHSFLHAYKRSLDTYYDELLRD
;
A
#
# COMPACT_ATOMS: atom_id res chain seq x y z
N MET A 1 0.81 63.19 15.78
CA MET A 1 0.81 64.26 16.80
C MET A 1 -0.20 63.88 17.89
N ARG A 2 0.18 64.03 19.17
CA ARG A 2 -0.56 63.69 20.43
C ARG A 2 -0.41 62.27 21.01
N SER A 3 0.80 62.06 21.54
CA SER A 3 1.10 61.70 22.94
C SER A 3 -0.07 61.57 23.92
N PHE A 4 -0.10 60.46 24.65
CA PHE A 4 -0.33 60.47 26.10
C PHE A 4 0.68 59.54 26.81
N LYS A 5 1.63 60.17 27.51
CA LYS A 5 2.43 59.56 28.57
C LYS A 5 1.52 59.38 29.80
N ASN A 6 1.69 58.30 30.55
CA ASN A 6 1.52 58.40 32.00
C ASN A 6 2.55 57.55 32.76
N LYS A 7 2.86 58.07 33.95
CA LYS A 7 4.10 57.95 34.72
C LYS A 7 4.21 56.68 35.55
N SER A 8 5.47 56.29 35.73
CA SER A 8 6.13 55.61 36.83
C SER A 8 5.43 55.56 38.20
N GLY A 9 5.44 54.38 38.81
CA GLY A 9 5.43 54.15 40.26
C GLY A 9 6.32 52.95 40.60
N THR A 10 7.35 53.18 41.41
CA THR A 10 8.38 52.20 41.82
C THR A 10 7.94 51.34 43.01
N ILE A 11 8.22 50.03 42.87
CA ILE A 11 8.78 49.06 43.83
C ILE A 11 8.09 48.88 45.19
N ASN A 12 7.60 47.67 45.44
CA ASN A 12 7.68 47.04 46.76
C ASN A 12 8.13 45.58 46.61
N LEU A 13 9.10 45.20 47.43
CA LEU A 13 9.91 43.98 47.35
C LEU A 13 9.31 42.90 48.25
N ALA A 14 8.94 41.73 47.71
CA ALA A 14 8.71 40.52 48.52
C ALA A 14 8.83 39.22 47.71
N VAL A 15 9.99 38.55 47.87
CA VAL A 15 10.14 37.12 48.22
C VAL A 15 9.62 36.02 47.27
N LEU A 16 10.60 35.30 46.69
CA LEU A 16 10.69 33.85 46.40
C LEU A 16 9.51 33.10 45.75
N PHE A 17 9.72 32.57 44.54
CA PHE A 17 10.08 31.15 44.32
C PHE A 17 10.27 30.90 42.82
N LEU A 18 11.51 30.68 42.39
CA LEU A 18 11.82 30.20 41.04
C LEU A 18 11.46 28.71 40.99
N CYS A 19 10.22 28.38 40.61
CA CYS A 19 9.88 27.01 40.25
C CYS A 19 10.43 26.73 38.85
N MET A 20 11.70 26.29 38.78
CA MET A 20 12.14 25.49 37.63
C MET A 20 11.35 24.19 37.65
N VAL A 21 10.27 24.15 36.87
CA VAL A 21 9.62 22.89 36.53
C VAL A 21 10.60 22.16 35.61
N PHE A 22 11.43 21.29 36.19
CA PHE A 22 12.07 20.22 35.43
C PHE A 22 10.95 19.30 34.98
N THR A 23 10.42 19.52 33.78
CA THR A 23 9.70 18.47 33.08
C THR A 23 10.71 17.37 32.81
N VAL A 24 10.73 16.35 33.67
CA VAL A 24 11.34 15.06 33.34
C VAL A 24 10.50 14.52 32.20
N GLN A 25 10.93 14.84 30.98
CA GLN A 25 10.43 14.20 29.78
C GLN A 25 10.94 12.77 29.86
N SER A 26 10.16 11.91 30.52
CA SER A 26 10.38 10.46 30.49
C SER A 26 10.20 10.05 29.05
N CYS A 27 11.31 10.04 28.31
CA CYS A 27 11.40 9.37 27.04
C CYS A 27 11.31 7.88 27.37
N HIS A 28 10.08 7.38 27.57
CA HIS A 28 9.82 5.97 27.41
C HIS A 28 10.05 5.67 25.93
N GLN A 29 11.30 5.35 25.60
CA GLN A 29 11.61 4.54 24.44
C GLN A 29 10.89 3.21 24.68
N THR A 30 9.62 3.14 24.30
CA THR A 30 8.92 1.88 24.14
C THR A 30 9.70 1.15 23.06
N THR A 31 10.52 0.18 23.47
CA THR A 31 11.15 -0.74 22.53
C THR A 31 10.03 -1.28 21.65
N PRO A 32 10.11 -1.14 20.31
CA PRO A 32 9.06 -1.65 19.44
C PRO A 32 8.91 -3.16 19.73
N VAL A 33 7.72 -3.54 20.18
CA VAL A 33 7.42 -4.93 20.57
C VAL A 33 7.44 -5.76 19.29
N LYS A 34 8.31 -6.74 19.13
CA LYS A 34 8.30 -7.60 17.94
C LYS A 34 6.91 -8.26 17.75
N PRO A 35 6.36 -8.38 16.52
CA PRO A 35 5.13 -9.13 16.27
C PRO A 35 5.27 -10.60 16.73
N SER A 36 4.15 -11.25 17.06
CA SER A 36 4.18 -12.64 17.52
C SER A 36 4.64 -13.60 16.41
N ALA A 37 5.13 -14.77 16.81
CA ALA A 37 5.56 -15.80 15.85
C ALA A 37 4.40 -16.28 14.96
N GLU A 38 3.18 -16.25 15.49
CA GLU A 38 1.93 -16.60 14.83
C GLU A 38 1.60 -15.59 13.72
N VAL A 39 1.81 -14.29 13.96
CA VAL A 39 1.65 -13.24 12.95
C VAL A 39 2.66 -13.42 11.81
N LEU A 40 3.94 -13.67 12.14
CA LEU A 40 4.95 -13.95 11.13
C LEU A 40 4.65 -15.24 10.36
N LYS A 41 4.15 -16.28 11.04
CA LYS A 41 3.74 -17.55 10.40
C LYS A 41 2.55 -17.33 9.45
N HIS A 42 1.58 -16.50 9.83
CA HIS A 42 0.44 -16.14 8.99
C HIS A 42 0.93 -15.55 7.66
N TYR A 43 1.84 -14.57 7.70
CA TYR A 43 2.36 -13.92 6.50
C TYR A 43 3.36 -14.74 5.67
N ARG A 44 3.65 -15.98 6.07
CA ARG A 44 4.36 -16.97 5.23
C ARG A 44 3.42 -17.86 4.42
N GLN A 45 2.13 -17.92 4.76
CA GLN A 45 1.20 -18.85 4.11
C GLN A 45 0.76 -18.32 2.76
N PHE A 46 0.76 -19.19 1.75
CA PHE A 46 0.09 -18.89 0.48
C PHE A 46 -1.41 -18.70 0.71
N THR A 47 -1.99 -17.78 -0.07
CA THR A 47 -3.43 -17.64 -0.28
C THR A 47 -3.78 -18.13 -1.68
N GLY A 48 -5.07 -18.21 -2.01
CA GLY A 48 -5.51 -18.60 -3.36
C GLY A 48 -5.02 -17.66 -4.48
N PHE A 49 -4.59 -16.44 -4.16
CA PHE A 49 -4.03 -15.48 -5.12
C PHE A 49 -2.53 -15.68 -5.33
N THR A 50 -1.82 -16.12 -4.29
CA THR A 50 -0.34 -16.17 -4.29
C THR A 50 0.20 -17.59 -4.44
N ASP A 51 -0.64 -18.63 -4.38
CA ASP A 51 -0.20 -20.00 -4.56
C ASP A 51 0.29 -20.22 -6.01
N PRO A 52 1.55 -20.63 -6.23
CA PRO A 52 2.06 -20.91 -7.58
C PRO A 52 1.47 -22.18 -8.21
N GLY A 53 0.77 -23.02 -7.44
CA GLY A 53 0.16 -24.26 -7.91
C GLY A 53 1.20 -25.23 -8.49
N GLU A 54 0.88 -25.79 -9.66
CA GLU A 54 1.76 -26.72 -10.37
C GLU A 54 3.06 -26.07 -10.85
N TYR A 55 3.10 -24.74 -10.96
CA TYR A 55 4.29 -23.98 -11.38
C TYR A 55 5.30 -23.72 -10.23
N SER A 56 5.08 -24.29 -9.04
CA SER A 56 6.00 -24.15 -7.90
C SER A 56 7.44 -24.57 -8.20
N TYR A 57 7.66 -25.45 -9.19
CA TYR A 57 9.01 -25.83 -9.65
C TYR A 57 9.81 -24.66 -10.23
N LEU A 58 9.16 -23.59 -10.70
CA LEU A 58 9.80 -22.38 -11.21
C LEU A 58 10.51 -21.58 -10.12
N TYR A 59 10.22 -21.85 -8.85
CA TYR A 59 10.84 -21.17 -7.71
C TYR A 59 12.13 -21.85 -7.23
N LYS A 60 12.56 -22.94 -7.89
CA LYS A 60 13.83 -23.59 -7.56
C LYS A 60 15.01 -22.73 -7.99
N ASN A 61 15.99 -22.58 -7.10
CA ASN A 61 17.24 -21.85 -7.34
C ASN A 61 17.02 -20.37 -7.72
N LEU A 62 15.92 -19.76 -7.29
CA LEU A 62 15.76 -18.31 -7.38
C LEU A 62 16.74 -17.60 -6.45
N PRO A 63 17.06 -16.31 -6.72
CA PRO A 63 17.86 -15.51 -5.80
C PRO A 63 17.26 -15.45 -4.39
N GLU A 64 18.12 -15.41 -3.39
CA GLU A 64 17.72 -15.40 -1.97
C GLU A 64 17.54 -13.99 -1.42
N SER A 65 18.23 -12.99 -1.99
CA SER A 65 18.09 -11.62 -1.55
C SER A 65 16.83 -10.96 -2.14
N THR A 66 16.12 -10.18 -1.32
CA THR A 66 14.93 -9.46 -1.77
C THR A 66 15.20 -8.53 -2.95
N GLU A 67 16.39 -7.91 -3.00
CA GLU A 67 16.81 -7.05 -4.09
C GLU A 67 16.96 -7.81 -5.41
N GLU A 68 17.61 -8.98 -5.40
CA GLU A 68 17.75 -9.80 -6.61
C GLU A 68 16.41 -10.38 -7.07
N VAL A 69 15.51 -10.71 -6.14
CA VAL A 69 14.14 -11.13 -6.48
C VAL A 69 13.35 -9.99 -7.14
N CYS A 70 13.42 -8.76 -6.62
CA CYS A 70 12.81 -7.60 -7.27
C CYS A 70 13.38 -7.36 -8.67
N ASN A 71 14.70 -7.47 -8.83
CA ASN A 71 15.36 -7.39 -10.13
C ASN A 71 14.83 -8.46 -11.09
N LEU A 72 14.72 -9.71 -10.64
CA LEU A 72 14.16 -10.81 -11.43
C LEU A 72 12.71 -10.52 -11.86
N ILE A 73 11.88 -10.03 -10.96
CA ILE A 73 10.48 -9.65 -11.24
C ILE A 73 10.40 -8.58 -12.33
N LYS A 74 11.27 -7.56 -12.30
CA LYS A 74 11.36 -6.55 -13.38
C LYS A 74 11.81 -7.12 -14.73
N LYS A 75 12.41 -8.30 -14.75
CA LYS A 75 12.69 -9.04 -15.99
C LYS A 75 11.53 -9.91 -16.44
N GLN A 76 10.52 -10.13 -15.60
CA GLN A 76 9.31 -10.90 -15.96
C GLN A 76 8.14 -10.00 -16.34
N LEU A 77 8.03 -8.83 -15.71
CA LEU A 77 6.89 -7.95 -15.79
C LEU A 77 7.30 -6.56 -16.27
N ILE A 78 6.39 -5.86 -16.93
CA ILE A 78 6.53 -4.46 -17.38
C ILE A 78 5.31 -3.69 -16.89
N HIS A 79 5.53 -2.53 -16.26
CA HIS A 79 4.41 -1.69 -15.85
C HIS A 79 3.72 -1.06 -17.08
N PRO A 80 2.38 -0.92 -17.15
CA PRO A 80 1.67 -0.30 -18.28
C PRO A 80 2.22 1.08 -18.71
N PHE A 81 2.59 1.93 -17.74
CA PHE A 81 3.27 3.21 -18.03
C PHE A 81 4.62 3.06 -18.73
N GLU A 82 5.41 2.04 -18.40
CA GLU A 82 6.68 1.73 -19.06
C GLU A 82 6.41 1.12 -20.45
N ALA A 83 5.43 0.23 -20.56
CA ALA A 83 5.03 -0.39 -21.81
C ALA A 83 4.62 0.63 -22.89
N ARG A 84 3.98 1.75 -22.49
CA ARG A 84 3.66 2.85 -23.40
C ARG A 84 4.87 3.46 -24.11
N GLN A 85 6.06 3.33 -23.53
CA GLN A 85 7.33 3.82 -24.11
C GLN A 85 8.04 2.76 -24.97
N MET A 86 7.52 1.53 -25.00
CA MET A 86 8.12 0.36 -25.66
C MET A 86 7.22 -0.24 -26.75
N LYS A 87 6.28 0.55 -27.29
CA LYS A 87 5.26 0.07 -28.24
C LYS A 87 5.84 -0.62 -29.48
N ASP A 88 7.02 -0.22 -29.93
CA ASP A 88 7.67 -0.80 -31.11
C ASP A 88 8.32 -2.17 -30.84
N ILE A 89 8.43 -2.57 -29.56
CA ILE A 89 9.03 -3.83 -29.11
C ILE A 89 7.94 -4.81 -28.67
N LEU A 90 6.88 -4.31 -28.04
CA LEU A 90 5.83 -5.15 -27.45
C LEU A 90 4.86 -5.68 -28.52
N PRO A 91 4.25 -6.87 -28.29
CA PRO A 91 3.19 -7.37 -29.15
C PRO A 91 2.05 -6.35 -29.30
N GLU A 92 1.46 -6.27 -30.49
CA GLU A 92 0.35 -5.36 -30.78
C GLU A 92 -0.82 -5.60 -29.82
N GLY A 93 -1.40 -4.51 -29.29
CA GLY A 93 -2.50 -4.57 -28.32
C GLY A 93 -2.09 -4.94 -26.88
N CYS A 94 -0.84 -5.33 -26.63
CA CYS A 94 -0.37 -5.76 -25.31
C CYS A 94 0.09 -4.57 -24.45
N LEU A 95 -0.86 -3.75 -23.99
CA LEU A 95 -0.57 -2.57 -23.15
C LEU A 95 -1.07 -2.67 -21.70
N MET A 96 -1.93 -3.65 -21.40
CA MET A 96 -2.38 -3.95 -20.04
C MET A 96 -3.04 -5.34 -20.01
N GLU A 97 -2.65 -6.18 -19.05
CA GLU A 97 -3.12 -7.57 -18.95
C GLU A 97 -3.72 -7.91 -17.56
N ASP A 98 -3.94 -6.89 -16.72
CA ASP A 98 -4.37 -7.03 -15.32
C ASP A 98 -5.62 -7.91 -15.16
N GLU A 99 -6.74 -7.51 -15.77
CA GLU A 99 -7.30 -8.34 -16.82
C GLU A 99 -7.62 -9.81 -16.51
N VAL A 100 -6.71 -10.58 -17.07
CA VAL A 100 -6.82 -12.00 -17.36
C VAL A 100 -5.86 -12.79 -16.48
N LEU A 101 -5.18 -12.12 -15.54
CA LEU A 101 -4.15 -12.70 -14.67
C LEU A 101 -4.42 -12.47 -13.17
N PRO A 102 -5.64 -12.75 -12.65
CA PRO A 102 -6.01 -12.46 -11.26
C PRO A 102 -5.24 -13.26 -10.19
N VAL A 103 -4.49 -14.31 -10.55
CA VAL A 103 -3.74 -15.14 -9.59
C VAL A 103 -2.34 -15.49 -10.12
N VAL A 104 -1.41 -15.77 -9.21
CA VAL A 104 0.00 -16.04 -9.54
C VAL A 104 0.18 -17.26 -10.45
N SER A 105 -0.58 -18.33 -10.23
CA SER A 105 -0.49 -19.52 -11.10
C SER A 105 -0.77 -19.19 -12.58
N GLN A 106 -1.73 -18.31 -12.86
CA GLN A 106 -2.03 -17.84 -14.22
C GLN A 106 -0.95 -16.91 -14.77
N MET A 107 -0.37 -16.05 -13.92
CA MET A 107 0.80 -15.25 -14.32
C MET A 107 1.98 -16.16 -14.73
N LEU A 108 2.25 -17.21 -13.95
CA LEU A 108 3.33 -18.15 -14.22
C LEU A 108 3.06 -18.98 -15.48
N GLU A 109 1.84 -19.48 -15.65
CA GLU A 109 1.39 -20.13 -16.88
C GLU A 109 1.69 -19.26 -18.10
N LYS A 110 1.23 -18.00 -18.07
CA LYS A 110 1.38 -17.08 -19.20
C LYS A 110 2.83 -16.73 -19.50
N LEU A 111 3.67 -16.59 -18.46
CA LEU A 111 5.10 -16.39 -18.63
C LEU A 111 5.77 -17.59 -19.33
N ILE A 112 5.39 -18.81 -18.99
CA ILE A 112 5.91 -20.04 -19.61
C ILE A 112 5.41 -20.23 -21.04
N GLU A 113 4.15 -19.89 -21.32
CA GLU A 113 3.62 -19.87 -22.68
C GLU A 113 4.42 -18.95 -23.61
N ARG A 114 4.83 -17.77 -23.11
CA ARG A 114 5.61 -16.78 -23.87
C ARG A 114 7.09 -17.16 -24.00
N ASP A 115 7.64 -17.76 -22.96
CA ASP A 115 9.04 -18.22 -22.92
C ASP A 115 9.19 -19.33 -21.88
N SER A 116 9.43 -20.54 -22.38
CA SER A 116 9.57 -21.75 -21.56
C SER A 116 10.86 -21.79 -20.74
N GLY A 117 11.73 -20.79 -20.83
CA GLY A 117 12.98 -20.67 -20.07
C GLY A 117 12.83 -20.43 -18.57
N GLY A 118 11.60 -20.39 -18.05
CA GLY A 118 11.32 -20.16 -16.63
C GLY A 118 11.37 -18.68 -16.25
N LEU A 119 11.59 -18.41 -14.96
CA LEU A 119 11.85 -17.05 -14.47
C LEU A 119 13.34 -16.76 -14.63
N THR A 120 13.70 -15.88 -15.56
CA THR A 120 15.11 -15.64 -15.94
C THR A 120 15.42 -14.16 -16.09
N MET A 121 16.67 -13.79 -15.80
CA MET A 121 17.16 -12.41 -15.93
C MET A 121 17.22 -11.94 -17.39
N ASP A 122 17.30 -12.88 -18.34
CA ASP A 122 17.49 -12.60 -19.77
C ASP A 122 16.18 -12.61 -20.57
N ARG A 123 15.01 -12.65 -19.90
CA ARG A 123 13.71 -12.65 -20.59
C ARG A 123 13.55 -11.36 -21.40
N LYS A 124 13.30 -11.55 -22.70
CA LYS A 124 13.11 -10.44 -23.66
C LYS A 124 11.84 -9.65 -23.35
N PRO A 125 11.81 -8.32 -23.56
CA PRO A 125 10.63 -7.50 -23.26
C PRO A 125 9.33 -7.99 -23.89
N GLU A 126 9.37 -8.46 -25.14
CA GLU A 126 8.20 -8.98 -25.87
C GLU A 126 7.59 -10.26 -25.24
N ASN A 127 8.35 -10.95 -24.39
CA ASN A 127 7.92 -12.16 -23.68
C ASN A 127 7.53 -11.89 -22.21
N ARG A 128 7.55 -10.63 -21.76
CA ARG A 128 7.14 -10.23 -20.40
C ARG A 128 5.64 -9.96 -20.35
N LEU A 129 5.05 -10.01 -19.15
CA LEU A 129 3.66 -9.61 -18.94
C LEU A 129 3.56 -8.10 -18.73
N VAL A 130 2.57 -7.45 -19.32
CA VAL A 130 2.32 -6.02 -19.12
C VAL A 130 1.25 -5.83 -18.06
N VAL A 131 1.67 -5.61 -16.81
CA VAL A 131 0.80 -5.63 -15.63
C VAL A 131 1.20 -4.59 -14.59
N GLY A 132 0.23 -4.10 -13.80
CA GLY A 132 0.41 -3.05 -12.82
C GLY A 132 1.25 -3.42 -11.59
N CYS A 133 1.47 -2.44 -10.72
CA CYS A 133 2.22 -2.60 -9.47
C CYS A 133 1.65 -3.65 -8.50
N TYR A 134 0.33 -3.86 -8.55
CA TYR A 134 -0.35 -4.95 -7.83
C TYR A 134 0.24 -6.32 -8.20
N HIS A 135 0.37 -6.64 -9.49
CA HIS A 135 0.89 -7.93 -9.96
C HIS A 135 2.37 -8.12 -9.65
N HIS A 136 3.17 -7.04 -9.72
CA HIS A 136 4.57 -7.08 -9.28
C HIS A 136 4.68 -7.45 -7.80
N SER A 137 3.84 -6.84 -6.96
CA SER A 137 3.77 -7.13 -5.53
C SER A 137 3.23 -8.54 -5.25
N LEU A 138 2.22 -9.00 -6.01
CA LEU A 138 1.64 -10.34 -5.88
C LEU A 138 2.69 -11.44 -6.18
N LEU A 139 3.48 -11.27 -7.23
CA LEU A 139 4.55 -12.20 -7.57
C LEU A 139 5.68 -12.19 -6.54
N LEU A 140 6.06 -11.02 -6.00
CA LEU A 140 7.04 -10.93 -4.91
C LEU A 140 6.57 -11.69 -3.67
N VAL A 141 5.30 -11.49 -3.27
CA VAL A 141 4.71 -12.19 -2.12
C VAL A 141 4.78 -13.70 -2.30
N SER A 142 4.41 -14.21 -3.48
CA SER A 142 4.48 -15.64 -3.77
C SER A 142 5.90 -16.19 -3.65
N ILE A 143 6.88 -15.54 -4.29
CA ILE A 143 8.27 -16.00 -4.27
C ILE A 143 8.81 -16.02 -2.82
N LEU A 144 8.63 -14.93 -2.08
CA LEU A 144 9.16 -14.83 -0.72
C LEU A 144 8.45 -15.78 0.27
N ARG A 145 7.14 -16.02 0.11
CA ARG A 145 6.42 -17.05 0.88
C ARG A 145 6.97 -18.45 0.60
N SER A 146 7.34 -18.76 -0.65
CA SER A 146 7.99 -20.03 -1.01
C SER A 146 9.35 -20.22 -0.34
N GLN A 147 10.05 -19.11 -0.06
CA GLN A 147 11.33 -19.07 0.65
C GLN A 147 11.15 -19.01 2.18
N GLY A 148 9.91 -19.03 2.69
CA GLY A 148 9.60 -18.97 4.12
C GLY A 148 9.77 -17.58 4.74
N ILE A 149 9.88 -16.53 3.94
CA ILE A 149 10.01 -15.14 4.41
C ILE A 149 8.60 -14.56 4.63
N PRO A 150 8.28 -14.05 5.83
CA PRO A 150 7.02 -13.36 6.06
C PRO A 150 6.93 -12.10 5.20
N VAL A 151 5.83 -11.97 4.46
CA VAL A 151 5.59 -10.86 3.54
C VAL A 151 4.09 -10.58 3.41
N ARG A 152 3.74 -9.30 3.27
CA ARG A 152 2.37 -8.86 3.00
C ARG A 152 2.35 -7.73 1.99
N MET A 153 1.33 -7.70 1.13
CA MET A 153 1.07 -6.54 0.27
C MET A 153 0.59 -5.36 1.14
N ARG A 154 0.87 -4.15 0.68
CA ARG A 154 0.40 -2.90 1.27
C ARG A 154 -0.06 -1.94 0.17
N ALA A 155 -1.12 -1.21 0.41
CA ALA A 155 -1.56 -0.11 -0.44
C ALA A 155 -1.40 1.24 0.27
N GLY A 156 -1.03 2.26 -0.50
CA GLY A 156 -0.75 3.59 0.01
C GLY A 156 -0.48 4.54 -1.14
N PHE A 157 0.30 5.58 -0.88
CA PHE A 157 0.55 6.64 -1.85
C PHE A 157 2.05 6.83 -2.09
N ALA A 158 2.47 6.61 -3.33
CA ALA A 158 3.84 6.81 -3.78
C ALA A 158 4.14 8.32 -3.88
N ARG A 159 5.23 8.75 -3.23
CA ARG A 159 5.70 10.13 -3.23
C ARG A 159 6.89 10.36 -4.17
N TYR A 160 7.51 9.30 -4.67
CA TYR A 160 8.63 9.42 -5.61
C TYR A 160 8.21 9.87 -7.03
N PHE A 161 6.92 10.14 -7.25
CA PHE A 161 6.37 10.82 -8.43
C PHE A 161 5.95 12.27 -8.16
N GLU A 162 5.97 12.69 -6.90
CA GLU A 162 5.43 13.97 -6.43
C GLU A 162 6.18 15.16 -7.05
N GLU A 163 7.51 15.08 -7.15
CA GLU A 163 8.34 16.16 -7.70
C GLU A 163 8.06 16.42 -9.19
N GLN A 164 7.67 15.40 -9.97
CA GLN A 164 7.44 15.53 -11.40
C GLN A 164 6.00 15.92 -11.75
N ALA A 165 5.03 15.50 -10.94
CA ALA A 165 3.61 15.62 -11.27
C ALA A 165 2.80 16.47 -10.29
N ASN A 166 3.34 16.82 -9.12
CA ASN A 166 2.59 17.36 -7.98
C ASN A 166 1.41 16.47 -7.56
N VAL A 167 1.57 15.16 -7.72
CA VAL A 167 0.54 14.15 -7.44
C VAL A 167 1.19 13.00 -6.66
N ARG A 168 0.46 12.50 -5.66
CA ARG A 168 0.74 11.25 -4.96
C ARG A 168 -0.22 10.18 -5.46
N PHE A 169 0.31 9.23 -6.23
CA PHE A 169 -0.49 8.15 -6.82
C PHE A 169 -0.70 7.00 -5.84
N GLY A 170 -1.92 6.49 -5.80
CA GLY A 170 -2.25 5.21 -5.17
C GLY A 170 -1.37 4.12 -5.75
N HIS A 171 -0.69 3.38 -4.88
CA HIS A 171 0.33 2.42 -5.28
C HIS A 171 0.38 1.23 -4.33
N VAL A 172 0.73 0.07 -4.88
CA VAL A 172 0.81 -1.21 -4.15
C VAL A 172 2.27 -1.64 -4.06
N ILE A 173 2.72 -1.89 -2.83
CA ILE A 173 4.06 -2.36 -2.48
C ILE A 173 3.96 -3.56 -1.56
N CYS A 174 5.09 -4.02 -1.03
CA CYS A 174 5.14 -5.06 0.00
C CYS A 174 5.82 -4.55 1.28
N GLU A 175 5.43 -5.12 2.42
CA GLU A 175 6.26 -5.16 3.62
C GLU A 175 6.86 -6.55 3.74
N VAL A 176 8.19 -6.63 3.84
CA VAL A 176 8.97 -7.87 3.99
C VAL A 176 9.60 -7.88 5.37
N TRP A 177 9.53 -9.01 6.07
CA TRP A 177 10.15 -9.14 7.39
C TRP A 177 11.67 -9.33 7.26
N ASP A 178 12.42 -8.32 7.70
CA ASP A 178 13.87 -8.39 7.88
C ASP A 178 14.16 -9.13 9.19
N THR A 179 14.66 -10.36 9.09
CA THR A 179 14.89 -11.23 10.24
C THR A 179 16.06 -10.74 11.09
N ASP A 180 17.09 -10.16 10.47
CA ASP A 180 18.29 -9.69 11.17
C ASP A 180 18.01 -8.44 11.98
N LYS A 181 17.20 -7.53 11.41
CA LYS A 181 16.83 -6.28 12.09
C LYS A 181 15.53 -6.37 12.89
N GLU A 182 14.87 -7.52 12.86
CA GLU A 182 13.57 -7.78 13.48
C GLU A 182 12.52 -6.69 13.21
N GLN A 183 12.37 -6.30 11.93
CA GLN A 183 11.41 -5.27 11.54
C GLN A 183 10.85 -5.51 10.13
N TRP A 184 9.70 -4.90 9.86
CA TRP A 184 9.16 -4.81 8.49
C TRP A 184 9.91 -3.75 7.71
N ILE A 185 10.38 -4.10 6.51
CA ILE A 185 10.92 -3.16 5.53
C ILE A 185 9.95 -3.03 4.36
N MET A 186 9.79 -1.81 3.84
CA MET A 186 8.97 -1.58 2.65
C MET A 186 9.78 -1.84 1.39
N VAL A 187 9.19 -2.60 0.46
CA VAL A 187 9.80 -3.05 -0.79
C VAL A 187 8.83 -2.84 -1.93
N ASP A 188 9.28 -2.17 -2.98
CA ASP A 188 8.52 -1.93 -4.20
C ASP A 188 9.15 -2.72 -5.36
N PRO A 189 8.58 -3.89 -5.72
CA PRO A 189 9.09 -4.69 -6.84
C PRO A 189 8.80 -4.08 -8.22
N ASP A 190 7.85 -3.15 -8.33
CA ASP A 190 7.55 -2.43 -9.58
C ASP A 190 8.62 -1.37 -9.89
N ARG A 191 9.18 -0.74 -8.85
CA ARG A 191 10.24 0.28 -8.98
C ARG A 191 11.62 -0.23 -8.63
N ASN A 192 11.75 -1.49 -8.22
CA ASN A 192 12.97 -2.10 -7.76
C ASN A 192 13.60 -1.34 -6.58
N PHE A 193 12.76 -0.88 -5.65
CA PHE A 193 13.21 -0.20 -4.43
C PHE A 193 13.12 -1.14 -3.24
N VAL A 194 14.20 -1.23 -2.47
CA VAL A 194 14.27 -1.97 -1.20
C VAL A 194 14.57 -0.96 -0.09
N ASN A 195 13.93 -1.11 1.07
CA ASN A 195 13.97 -0.14 2.17
C ASN A 195 13.35 1.22 1.78
N VAL A 196 12.19 1.20 1.13
CA VAL A 196 11.41 2.41 0.85
C VAL A 196 11.11 3.12 2.17
N SER A 197 11.42 4.40 2.26
CA SER A 197 11.18 5.19 3.47
C SER A 197 9.75 5.75 3.52
N SER A 198 9.29 6.15 4.71
CA SER A 198 8.02 6.88 4.87
C SER A 198 7.98 8.24 4.15
N ASN A 199 9.14 8.74 3.73
CA ASN A 199 9.25 9.95 2.92
C ASN A 199 8.99 9.67 1.43
N GLN A 200 9.22 8.44 0.98
CA GLN A 200 9.00 8.00 -0.40
C GLN A 200 7.64 7.34 -0.60
N PHE A 201 7.05 6.79 0.46
CA PHE A 201 5.74 6.15 0.43
C PHE A 201 4.94 6.47 1.68
N LYS A 202 3.71 6.95 1.51
CA LYS A 202 2.80 7.28 2.61
C LYS A 202 1.75 6.18 2.75
N SER A 203 1.69 5.54 3.91
CA SER A 203 0.67 4.52 4.19
C SER A 203 -0.75 5.08 4.07
N SER A 204 -1.69 4.25 3.62
CA SER A 204 -3.11 4.57 3.49
C SER A 204 -3.72 5.17 4.77
N SER A 205 -3.46 4.55 5.92
CA SER A 205 -3.96 4.95 7.25
C SER A 205 -3.55 6.37 7.63
N HIS A 206 -2.27 6.69 7.52
CA HIS A 206 -1.79 8.05 7.75
C HIS A 206 -2.41 9.07 6.79
N ALA A 207 -2.62 8.71 5.52
CA ALA A 207 -3.23 9.63 4.57
C ALA A 207 -4.68 9.95 4.95
N TRP A 208 -5.46 8.92 5.32
CA TRP A 208 -6.82 9.09 5.83
C TRP A 208 -6.87 9.92 7.12
N ILE A 209 -6.03 9.62 8.12
CA ILE A 209 -5.97 10.36 9.38
C ILE A 209 -5.64 11.85 9.12
N ASN A 210 -4.67 12.13 8.24
CA ASN A 210 -4.33 13.51 7.89
C ASN A 210 -5.48 14.22 7.16
N PHE A 211 -6.18 13.54 6.25
CA PHE A 211 -7.38 14.07 5.60
C PHE A 211 -8.46 14.43 6.64
N ARG A 212 -8.76 13.52 7.56
CA ARG A 212 -9.76 13.71 8.62
C ARG A 212 -9.43 14.85 9.58
N ASN A 213 -8.13 15.12 9.79
CA ASN A 213 -7.65 16.21 10.64
C ASN A 213 -7.37 17.52 9.89
N SER A 214 -7.66 17.60 8.59
CA SER A 214 -7.32 18.76 7.74
C SER A 214 -5.82 19.11 7.77
N GLN A 215 -4.97 18.08 7.81
CA GLN A 215 -3.50 18.16 7.85
C GLN A 215 -2.85 17.64 6.55
N LEU A 216 -3.53 17.84 5.42
CA LEU A 216 -2.99 17.47 4.12
C LEU A 216 -2.02 18.54 3.61
N PRO A 217 -0.91 18.15 2.97
CA PRO A 217 -0.09 19.07 2.20
C PRO A 217 -0.82 19.54 0.93
N ASP A 218 -0.31 20.62 0.34
CA ASP A 218 -0.79 21.16 -0.94
C ASP A 218 -0.28 20.30 -2.12
N VAL A 219 -0.86 19.10 -2.26
CA VAL A 219 -0.55 18.10 -3.29
C VAL A 219 -1.76 17.22 -3.51
N ASP A 220 -1.99 16.81 -4.75
CA ASP A 220 -3.12 15.94 -5.08
C ASP A 220 -2.84 14.49 -4.67
N TYR A 221 -3.89 13.81 -4.22
CA TYR A 221 -3.86 12.36 -3.98
C TYR A 221 -4.83 11.72 -4.95
N THR A 222 -4.33 10.80 -5.76
CA THR A 222 -5.11 10.13 -6.79
C THR A 222 -5.03 8.63 -6.62
N SER A 223 -6.02 7.93 -7.14
CA SER A 223 -6.06 6.49 -7.21
C SER A 223 -6.64 6.07 -8.56
N SER A 224 -6.70 4.78 -8.78
CA SER A 224 -7.33 4.24 -9.98
C SER A 224 -8.84 4.47 -10.03
N ILE A 225 -9.50 4.89 -8.92
CA ILE A 225 -10.95 5.13 -8.89
C ILE A 225 -11.39 6.59 -8.72
N GLY A 226 -10.45 7.52 -8.58
CA GLY A 226 -10.76 8.91 -8.26
C GLY A 226 -9.68 9.58 -7.44
N GLU A 227 -10.00 10.76 -6.92
CA GLU A 227 -9.07 11.66 -6.23
C GLU A 227 -9.54 12.04 -4.82
N GLY A 228 -8.62 12.66 -4.05
CA GLY A 228 -8.88 13.17 -2.71
C GLY A 228 -9.55 12.14 -1.80
N ALA A 229 -10.72 12.48 -1.29
CA ALA A 229 -11.45 11.69 -0.30
C ALA A 229 -11.77 10.26 -0.77
N GLN A 230 -12.13 10.10 -2.05
CA GLN A 230 -12.41 8.81 -2.66
C GLN A 230 -11.15 7.95 -2.74
N ALA A 231 -10.04 8.56 -3.18
CA ALA A 231 -8.74 7.89 -3.24
C ALA A 231 -8.28 7.42 -1.85
N PHE A 232 -8.43 8.25 -0.81
CA PHE A 232 -8.04 7.86 0.55
C PHE A 232 -8.82 6.64 1.06
N LEU A 233 -10.15 6.63 0.91
CA LEU A 233 -10.97 5.51 1.35
C LEU A 233 -10.66 4.24 0.58
N TYR A 234 -10.60 4.33 -0.75
CA TYR A 234 -10.30 3.18 -1.59
C TYR A 234 -8.97 2.54 -1.22
N ILE A 235 -7.91 3.34 -1.14
CA ILE A 235 -6.57 2.85 -0.83
C ILE A 235 -6.50 2.30 0.61
N LEU A 236 -7.22 2.88 1.58
CA LEU A 236 -7.31 2.36 2.95
C LEU A 236 -7.99 0.99 3.02
N LEU A 237 -9.13 0.83 2.35
CA LEU A 237 -9.90 -0.42 2.38
C LEU A 237 -9.22 -1.53 1.57
N LEU A 238 -8.52 -1.17 0.49
CA LEU A 238 -7.63 -2.09 -0.23
C LEU A 238 -6.45 -2.53 0.64
N ASP A 239 -5.78 -1.60 1.33
CA ASP A 239 -4.68 -1.91 2.25
C ASP A 239 -5.15 -2.81 3.41
N GLN A 240 -6.35 -2.57 3.94
CA GLN A 240 -6.95 -3.43 4.96
C GLN A 240 -7.12 -4.87 4.46
N ALA A 241 -7.64 -5.05 3.24
CA ALA A 241 -7.78 -6.39 2.64
C ALA A 241 -6.42 -7.10 2.56
N PHE A 242 -5.39 -6.41 2.07
CA PHE A 242 -4.04 -6.97 1.98
C PHE A 242 -3.42 -7.32 3.33
N VAL A 243 -3.59 -6.46 4.34
CA VAL A 243 -3.15 -6.74 5.72
C VAL A 243 -3.82 -8.00 6.27
N LEU A 244 -5.07 -8.24 5.88
CA LEU A 244 -5.84 -9.42 6.23
C LEU A 244 -5.53 -10.64 5.33
N SER A 245 -4.47 -10.60 4.51
CA SER A 245 -4.11 -11.66 3.55
C SER A 245 -5.27 -12.00 2.59
N ASP A 246 -6.01 -10.98 2.21
CA ASP A 246 -6.98 -11.02 1.11
C ASP A 246 -6.40 -10.20 -0.04
N GLU A 247 -5.56 -10.84 -0.86
CA GLU A 247 -4.93 -10.23 -2.02
C GLU A 247 -5.88 -10.16 -3.22
N ARG A 248 -7.18 -9.89 -3.02
CA ARG A 248 -8.14 -9.66 -4.12
C ARG A 248 -7.63 -8.65 -5.13
N ASN A 249 -8.10 -8.80 -6.37
CA ASN A 249 -7.87 -7.81 -7.41
C ASN A 249 -8.31 -6.42 -6.94
N TYR A 250 -7.51 -5.39 -7.25
CA TYR A 250 -7.71 -4.05 -6.73
C TYR A 250 -9.04 -3.39 -7.17
N TRP A 251 -9.62 -3.83 -8.28
CA TRP A 251 -10.96 -3.42 -8.72
C TRP A 251 -12.12 -4.07 -7.92
N HIS A 252 -11.85 -5.01 -7.00
CA HIS A 252 -12.84 -5.55 -6.07
C HIS A 252 -12.87 -4.74 -4.79
N SER A 253 -13.73 -3.72 -4.76
CA SER A 253 -13.89 -2.81 -3.63
C SER A 253 -15.35 -2.68 -3.19
N PRO A 254 -15.62 -2.10 -2.00
CA PRO A 254 -16.97 -1.81 -1.54
C PRO A 254 -17.78 -0.97 -2.54
N ALA A 255 -19.04 -1.36 -2.76
CA ALA A 255 -19.90 -0.74 -3.77
C ALA A 255 -20.14 0.76 -3.55
N PHE A 256 -20.13 1.23 -2.29
CA PHE A 256 -20.37 2.64 -1.97
C PHE A 256 -19.27 3.59 -2.49
N LEU A 257 -18.11 3.07 -2.89
CA LEU A 257 -17.02 3.88 -3.46
C LEU A 257 -17.26 4.27 -4.92
N PHE A 258 -18.29 3.71 -5.57
CA PHE A 258 -18.51 3.84 -7.02
C PHE A 258 -19.86 4.50 -7.36
N THR A 259 -20.35 5.38 -6.48
CA THR A 259 -21.53 6.19 -6.76
C THR A 259 -21.12 7.43 -7.53
N ASP A 260 -21.90 7.82 -8.55
CA ASP A 260 -21.63 9.01 -9.39
C ASP A 260 -21.47 10.30 -8.57
N ASP A 261 -22.14 10.37 -7.41
CA ASP A 261 -22.12 11.49 -6.47
C ASP A 261 -21.28 11.19 -5.21
N PHE A 262 -20.26 10.33 -5.31
CA PHE A 262 -19.45 9.96 -4.16
C PHE A 262 -18.97 11.20 -3.38
N SER A 263 -19.33 11.22 -2.10
CA SER A 263 -18.83 12.18 -1.13
C SER A 263 -18.67 11.48 0.21
N VAL A 264 -17.61 11.82 0.95
CA VAL A 264 -17.44 11.35 2.33
C VAL A 264 -18.59 11.81 3.22
N ASP A 265 -19.23 12.93 2.90
CA ASP A 265 -20.40 13.44 3.63
C ASP A 265 -21.65 12.57 3.45
N ASN A 266 -21.68 11.70 2.44
CA ASN A 266 -22.77 10.74 2.23
C ASN A 266 -22.66 9.49 3.13
N LEU A 267 -21.53 9.32 3.84
CA LEU A 267 -21.34 8.22 4.78
C LEU A 267 -22.04 8.53 6.11
N THR A 268 -22.65 7.50 6.70
CA THR A 268 -23.24 7.62 8.04
C THR A 268 -22.16 7.84 9.11
N ALA A 269 -22.54 8.44 10.23
CA ALA A 269 -21.63 8.63 11.37
C ALA A 269 -20.99 7.32 11.84
N ASP A 270 -21.77 6.23 11.87
CA ASP A 270 -21.29 4.90 12.26
C ASP A 270 -20.27 4.34 11.26
N GLN A 271 -20.52 4.49 9.95
CA GLN A 271 -19.56 4.08 8.92
C GLN A 271 -18.24 4.85 9.03
N LEU A 272 -18.31 6.17 9.20
CA LEU A 272 -17.12 7.01 9.39
C LEU A 272 -16.35 6.61 10.64
N GLN A 273 -17.04 6.36 11.76
CA GLN A 273 -16.40 5.92 12.99
C GLN A 273 -15.67 4.59 12.81
N VAL A 274 -16.28 3.63 12.11
CA VAL A 274 -15.65 2.34 11.79
C VAL A 274 -14.42 2.52 10.92
N ILE A 275 -14.49 3.37 9.90
CA ILE A 275 -13.36 3.67 9.00
C ILE A 275 -12.22 4.35 9.78
N ASP A 276 -12.53 5.34 10.61
CA ASP A 276 -11.55 6.04 11.46
C ASP A 276 -10.86 5.04 12.40
N GLN A 277 -11.62 4.11 13.00
CA GLN A 277 -11.06 3.03 13.82
C GLN A 277 -10.16 2.07 13.03
N ILE A 278 -10.53 1.72 11.79
CA ILE A 278 -9.69 0.91 10.90
C ILE A 278 -8.37 1.62 10.64
N ALA A 279 -8.40 2.91 10.30
CA ALA A 279 -7.20 3.69 10.03
C ALA A 279 -6.26 3.75 11.24
N GLU A 280 -6.79 3.93 12.45
CA GLU A 280 -6.00 3.90 13.68
C GLU A 280 -5.28 2.56 13.87
N LEU A 281 -6.01 1.44 13.74
CA LEU A 281 -5.45 0.08 13.90
C LEU A 281 -4.44 -0.25 12.78
N MET A 282 -4.65 0.26 11.57
CA MET A 282 -3.78 0.08 10.41
C MET A 282 -2.46 0.84 10.51
N GLN A 283 -2.22 1.67 11.54
CA GLN A 283 -0.90 2.23 11.81
C GLN A 283 0.10 1.18 12.29
N LYS A 284 -0.37 0.14 12.99
CA LYS A 284 0.44 -1.01 13.45
C LYS A 284 -0.37 -2.31 13.35
N PRO A 285 -0.72 -2.74 12.12
CA PRO A 285 -1.70 -3.80 11.91
C PRO A 285 -1.30 -5.15 12.50
N GLU A 286 0.01 -5.43 12.62
CA GLU A 286 0.55 -6.66 13.18
C GLU A 286 0.14 -6.93 14.65
N TYR A 287 -0.30 -5.93 15.42
CA TYR A 287 -0.83 -6.13 16.78
C TYR A 287 -2.36 -6.11 16.83
N HIS A 288 -3.01 -5.95 15.68
CA HIS A 288 -4.43 -5.61 15.60
C HIS A 288 -5.21 -6.48 14.60
N LEU A 289 -4.61 -7.52 14.04
CA LEU A 289 -5.23 -8.38 13.02
C LEU A 289 -6.61 -8.92 13.43
N ASP A 290 -6.75 -9.44 14.65
CA ASP A 290 -8.05 -9.96 15.11
C ASP A 290 -9.14 -8.88 15.22
N LYS A 291 -8.75 -7.65 15.61
CA LYS A 291 -9.67 -6.52 15.68
C LYS A 291 -10.06 -6.05 14.28
N LEU A 292 -9.09 -5.92 13.38
CA LEU A 292 -9.30 -5.57 11.98
C LEU A 292 -10.22 -6.58 11.28
N ARG A 293 -9.99 -7.89 11.51
CA ARG A 293 -10.84 -8.96 11.01
C ARG A 293 -12.27 -8.84 11.52
N ARG A 294 -12.45 -8.67 12.84
CA ARG A 294 -13.79 -8.50 13.42
C ARG A 294 -14.53 -7.30 12.85
N LEU A 295 -13.85 -6.16 12.67
CA LEU A 295 -14.45 -4.98 12.04
C LEU A 295 -14.90 -5.29 10.62
N TYR A 296 -14.05 -5.94 9.83
CA TYR A 296 -14.40 -6.38 8.47
C TYR A 296 -15.62 -7.31 8.46
N ASP A 297 -15.61 -8.38 9.26
CA ASP A 297 -16.64 -9.42 9.24
C ASP A 297 -18.01 -8.91 9.74
N SER A 298 -18.01 -7.97 10.69
CA SER A 298 -19.24 -7.44 11.30
C SER A 298 -19.89 -6.28 10.53
N HIS A 299 -19.22 -5.72 9.52
CA HIS A 299 -19.70 -4.56 8.78
C HIS A 299 -19.76 -4.86 7.27
N SER A 300 -20.94 -5.25 6.79
CA SER A 300 -21.13 -5.64 5.39
C SER A 300 -20.83 -4.54 4.37
N PHE A 301 -20.88 -3.26 4.76
CA PHE A 301 -20.51 -2.16 3.86
C PHE A 301 -19.02 -2.15 3.50
N LEU A 302 -18.16 -2.86 4.25
CA LEU A 302 -16.74 -3.05 3.93
C LEU A 302 -16.48 -4.22 2.97
N HIS A 303 -17.50 -5.05 2.69
CA HIS A 303 -17.32 -6.23 1.86
C HIS A 303 -17.19 -5.83 0.40
N ALA A 304 -16.20 -6.40 -0.29
CA ALA A 304 -16.03 -6.11 -1.71
C ALA A 304 -17.18 -6.70 -2.51
N TYR A 305 -17.65 -5.92 -3.47
CA TYR A 305 -18.54 -6.41 -4.50
C TYR A 305 -17.70 -6.91 -5.67
N LYS A 306 -17.95 -8.13 -6.15
CA LYS A 306 -17.20 -8.71 -7.28
C LYS A 306 -17.61 -7.98 -8.56
N ARG A 307 -16.66 -7.27 -9.17
CA ARG A 307 -16.84 -6.50 -10.42
C ARG A 307 -15.91 -7.05 -11.51
N SER A 308 -16.36 -7.02 -12.76
CA SER A 308 -15.45 -7.10 -13.93
C SER A 308 -14.64 -5.81 -14.02
N LEU A 309 -13.40 -5.91 -14.50
CA LEU A 309 -12.55 -4.74 -14.69
C LEU A 309 -13.05 -3.87 -15.87
N ASP A 310 -13.71 -4.44 -16.89
CA ASP A 310 -14.50 -3.67 -17.88
C ASP A 310 -15.54 -2.76 -17.22
N THR A 311 -16.34 -3.29 -16.28
CA THR A 311 -17.34 -2.49 -15.54
C THR A 311 -16.68 -1.42 -14.68
N TYR A 312 -15.51 -1.74 -14.13
CA TYR A 312 -14.70 -0.80 -13.38
C TYR A 312 -14.22 0.35 -14.29
N TYR A 313 -13.71 0.08 -15.49
CA TYR A 313 -13.31 1.14 -16.43
C TYR A 313 -14.49 1.90 -17.04
N ASP A 314 -15.58 1.21 -17.41
CA ASP A 314 -16.77 1.82 -17.98
C ASP A 314 -17.43 2.80 -17.02
N GLU A 315 -17.43 2.54 -15.72
CA GLU A 315 -17.96 3.47 -14.72
C GLU A 315 -16.97 4.58 -14.37
N LEU A 316 -15.65 4.34 -14.50
CA LEU A 316 -14.63 5.37 -14.32
C LEU A 316 -14.51 6.35 -15.48
N LEU A 317 -14.89 5.91 -16.68
CA LEU A 317 -14.86 6.70 -17.91
C LEU A 317 -16.24 7.26 -18.28
N ARG A 318 -17.25 7.08 -17.41
CA ARG A 318 -18.50 7.83 -17.48
C ARG A 318 -18.24 9.23 -16.92
N ASP A 319 -18.11 10.15 -17.89
CA ASP A 319 -17.95 11.61 -17.81
C ASP A 319 -16.52 12.14 -17.81
#